data_AF-A0A966XYD2-F1
#
_entry.id   AF-A0A966XYD2-F1
#
_cell.length_a   1.000
_cell.length_b   1.000
_cell.length_c   1.000
_cell.angle_alpha   90.00
_cell.angle_beta   90.00
_cell.angle_gamma   90.00
#
_symmetry.space_group_name_H-M   'P 1'
#
loop_
_entity.id
_entity.type
_entity.pdbx_description
1 polymer ?
#
loop_
_entity_poly.entity_id
_entity_poly.type
_entity_poly.pdbx_seq_one_letter_code
_entity_poly.pdbx_strand_id
1 'polypeptide(L)'
;MMISALASRLQKQLEGAELALAQGRYEHAITAAGAVLKEQPACLPVRVFLRRAQLAHNRRGPNIFIRFQHSCQLRWAHAQLRRHPARAVAVADQVLQTAMNQPMALGLLGRAATALGWSTTAIFAYDCAHLNRPHDAELALALGHALLAGQQAAPALQVAETVLQRQPHHVAAQHLRRQAAIAVALAQGNWEAPGSYREKLRDLGATSAAPPPPLR
;
A
#
# COMPACT_ATOMS: atom_id res chain seq x y z
N MET A 1 6.03 -9.88 4.98
CA MET A 1 7.06 -10.94 5.14
C MET A 1 8.36 -10.28 5.58
N MET A 2 8.97 -10.75 6.68
CA MET A 2 10.23 -10.21 7.20
C MET A 2 11.43 -10.95 6.60
N ILE A 3 12.61 -10.33 6.60
CA ILE A 3 13.86 -10.90 6.06
C ILE A 3 14.22 -12.23 6.75
N SER A 4 13.87 -12.36 8.04
CA SER A 4 14.08 -13.58 8.84
C SER A 4 13.32 -14.81 8.35
N ALA A 5 12.23 -14.63 7.59
CA ALA A 5 11.44 -15.73 7.03
C ALA A 5 12.00 -16.25 5.69
N LEU A 6 13.05 -15.62 5.15
CA LEU A 6 13.72 -16.07 3.93
C LEU A 6 14.65 -17.26 4.23
N ALA A 7 14.88 -18.11 3.22
CA ALA A 7 15.90 -19.15 3.33
C ALA A 7 17.28 -18.52 3.61
N SER A 8 18.08 -19.17 4.46
CA SER A 8 19.42 -18.68 4.86
C SER A 8 20.34 -18.39 3.66
N ARG A 9 20.17 -19.13 2.55
CA ARG A 9 20.84 -18.85 1.27
C ARG A 9 20.49 -17.48 0.70
N LEU A 10 19.21 -17.12 0.67
CA LEU A 10 18.72 -15.85 0.12
C LEU A 10 19.12 -14.67 1.00
N GLN A 11 19.17 -14.88 2.33
CA GLN A 11 19.66 -13.87 3.27
C GLN A 11 21.13 -13.50 2.98
N LYS A 12 22.01 -14.50 2.84
CA LYS A 12 23.42 -14.27 2.48
C LYS A 12 23.59 -13.59 1.11
N GLN A 13 22.72 -13.92 0.15
CA GLN A 13 22.73 -13.24 -1.15
C GLN A 13 22.33 -11.76 -1.03
N LEU A 14 21.38 -11.43 -0.15
CA LEU A 14 20.99 -10.05 0.11
C LEU A 14 22.09 -9.27 0.84
N GLU A 15 22.72 -9.86 1.85
CA GLU A 15 23.88 -9.25 2.53
C GLU A 15 25.01 -8.96 1.54
N GLY A 16 25.31 -9.91 0.64
CA GLY A 16 26.28 -9.71 -0.43
C GLY A 16 25.88 -8.59 -1.41
N ALA A 17 24.59 -8.47 -1.73
CA ALA A 17 24.08 -7.39 -2.57
C ALA A 17 24.16 -6.02 -1.86
N GLU A 18 23.93 -5.97 -0.55
CA GLU A 18 24.08 -4.77 0.27
C GLU A 18 25.54 -4.28 0.30
N LEU A 19 26.49 -5.20 0.47
CA LEU A 19 27.91 -4.90 0.37
C LEU A 19 28.29 -4.41 -1.04
N ALA A 20 27.73 -5.01 -2.08
CA ALA A 20 27.94 -4.56 -3.46
C ALA A 20 27.40 -3.14 -3.71
N LEU A 21 26.26 -2.77 -3.11
CA LEU A 21 25.75 -1.40 -3.15
C LEU A 21 26.69 -0.43 -2.45
N ALA A 22 27.19 -0.77 -1.26
CA ALA A 22 28.15 0.06 -0.54
C ALA A 22 29.43 0.30 -1.35
N GLN A 23 29.83 -0.68 -2.18
CA GLN A 23 30.96 -0.58 -3.11
C GLN A 23 30.64 0.18 -4.41
N GLY A 24 29.41 0.67 -4.61
CA GLY A 24 28.99 1.36 -5.83
C GLY A 24 28.76 0.44 -7.03
N ARG A 25 28.69 -0.88 -6.83
CA ARG A 25 28.45 -1.89 -7.88
C ARG A 25 26.95 -2.13 -8.07
N TYR A 26 26.26 -1.11 -8.56
CA TYR A 26 24.79 -1.10 -8.63
C TYR A 26 24.19 -2.20 -9.52
N GLU A 27 24.78 -2.49 -10.68
CA GLU A 27 24.28 -3.52 -11.62
C GLU A 27 24.28 -4.93 -10.99
N HIS A 28 25.34 -5.25 -10.26
CA HIS A 28 25.45 -6.50 -9.52
C HIS A 28 24.41 -6.58 -8.40
N ALA A 29 24.17 -5.48 -7.68
CA ALA A 29 23.14 -5.44 -6.65
C ALA A 29 21.72 -5.60 -7.22
N ILE A 30 21.42 -4.95 -8.36
CA ILE A 30 20.11 -5.04 -9.02
C ILE A 30 19.85 -6.46 -9.53
N THR A 31 20.85 -7.07 -10.19
CA THR A 31 20.73 -8.45 -10.71
C THR A 31 20.59 -9.48 -9.59
N ALA A 32 21.36 -9.34 -8.50
CA ALA A 32 21.25 -10.19 -7.32
C ALA A 32 19.87 -10.07 -6.64
N ALA A 33 19.40 -8.84 -6.39
CA ALA A 33 18.08 -8.61 -5.80
C ALA A 33 16.94 -9.12 -6.71
N GLY A 34 17.09 -8.97 -8.03
CA GLY A 34 16.15 -9.50 -9.01
C GLY A 34 16.07 -11.03 -8.99
N ALA A 35 17.19 -11.74 -8.79
CA ALA A 35 17.20 -13.19 -8.65
C ALA A 35 16.45 -13.65 -7.39
N VAL A 36 16.64 -12.95 -6.26
CA VAL A 36 15.93 -13.24 -5.01
C VAL A 36 14.41 -13.03 -5.17
N LEU A 37 13.98 -11.97 -5.89
CA LEU A 37 12.57 -11.72 -6.14
C LEU A 37 11.90 -12.72 -7.09
N LYS A 38 12.66 -13.40 -7.96
CA LYS A 38 12.10 -14.48 -8.80
C LYS A 38 11.69 -15.67 -7.96
N GLU A 39 12.48 -16.00 -6.94
CA GLU A 39 12.17 -17.08 -5.99
C GLU A 39 11.05 -16.66 -5.02
N GLN A 40 11.14 -15.45 -4.47
CA GLN A 40 10.20 -14.93 -3.46
C GLN A 40 9.71 -13.51 -3.81
N PRO A 41 8.68 -13.39 -4.66
CA PRO A 41 8.19 -12.11 -5.16
C PRO A 41 7.42 -11.28 -4.13
N ALA A 42 6.98 -11.89 -3.02
CA ALA A 42 6.23 -11.24 -1.95
C ALA A 42 7.11 -10.46 -0.96
N CYS A 43 8.45 -10.58 -1.05
CA CYS A 43 9.35 -10.00 -0.06
C CYS A 43 9.53 -8.49 -0.26
N LEU A 44 8.85 -7.69 0.59
CA LEU A 44 8.89 -6.23 0.54
C LEU A 44 10.29 -5.65 0.76
N PRO A 45 11.09 -6.08 1.76
CA PRO A 45 12.43 -5.53 1.98
C PRO A 45 13.32 -5.60 0.74
N VAL A 46 13.26 -6.70 -0.01
CA VAL A 46 14.02 -6.88 -1.25
C VAL A 46 13.54 -5.94 -2.34
N ARG A 47 12.22 -5.69 -2.44
CA ARG A 47 11.66 -4.71 -3.37
C ARG A 47 12.09 -3.28 -3.05
N VAL A 48 12.10 -2.93 -1.76
CA VAL A 48 12.58 -1.62 -1.27
C VAL A 48 14.07 -1.46 -1.60
N PHE A 49 14.88 -2.48 -1.31
CA PHE A 49 16.30 -2.51 -1.63
C PHE A 49 16.55 -2.36 -3.14
N LEU A 50 15.87 -3.16 -3.96
CA LEU A 50 15.97 -3.09 -5.42
C LEU A 50 15.62 -1.68 -5.92
N ARG A 51 14.57 -1.06 -5.39
CA ARG A 51 14.20 0.31 -5.76
C ARG A 51 15.25 1.33 -5.36
N ARG A 52 15.84 1.21 -4.16
CA ARG A 52 16.96 2.06 -3.72
C ARG A 52 18.19 1.89 -4.61
N ALA A 53 18.51 0.65 -4.97
CA ALA A 53 19.61 0.32 -5.88
C ALA A 53 19.41 0.98 -7.26
N GLN A 54 18.21 0.88 -7.82
CA GLN A 54 17.84 1.51 -9.08
C GLN A 54 17.92 3.05 -9.01
N LEU A 55 17.48 3.64 -7.90
CA LEU A 55 17.59 5.09 -7.65
C LEU A 55 19.05 5.54 -7.62
N ALA A 56 19.91 4.80 -6.93
CA ALA A 56 21.33 5.13 -6.80
C ALA A 56 22.14 4.91 -8.11
N HIS A 57 21.73 3.94 -8.93
CA HIS A 57 22.39 3.65 -10.21
C HIS A 57 22.22 4.75 -11.27
N ASN A 58 21.18 5.58 -11.13
CA ASN A 58 20.58 6.28 -12.26
C ASN A 58 21.50 7.37 -12.87
N ARG A 59 22.03 7.11 -14.07
CA ARG A 59 22.83 8.09 -14.86
C ARG A 59 22.23 8.44 -16.23
N ARG A 60 21.25 7.71 -16.77
CA ARG A 60 20.60 8.00 -18.05
C ARG A 60 19.14 7.55 -18.08
N GLY A 61 18.22 8.46 -18.44
CA GLY A 61 16.82 8.13 -18.66
C GLY A 61 16.61 7.30 -19.94
N PRO A 62 15.55 6.47 -20.01
CA PRO A 62 15.31 5.59 -21.15
C PRO A 62 14.95 6.37 -22.43
N ASN A 63 15.46 5.89 -23.57
CA ASN A 63 15.17 6.43 -24.89
C ASN A 63 13.65 6.41 -25.20
N ILE A 64 13.20 7.30 -26.08
CA ILE A 64 11.76 7.47 -26.43
C ILE A 64 11.15 6.15 -26.94
N PHE A 65 11.87 5.40 -27.79
CA PHE A 65 11.42 4.10 -28.33
C PHE A 65 11.16 3.07 -27.22
N ILE A 66 12.07 2.98 -26.24
CA ILE A 66 11.97 2.07 -25.10
C ILE A 66 10.74 2.44 -24.24
N ARG A 67 10.49 3.75 -24.03
CA ARG A 67 9.29 4.24 -23.33
C ARG A 67 7.99 3.85 -24.02
N PHE A 68 7.94 3.91 -25.36
CA PHE A 68 6.77 3.50 -26.13
C PHE A 68 6.51 1.99 -25.98
N GLN A 69 7.55 1.16 -26.17
CA GLN A 69 7.46 -0.29 -26.00
C GLN A 69 6.95 -0.65 -24.60
N HIS A 70 7.52 -0.06 -23.55
CA HIS A 70 7.08 -0.28 -22.18
C HIS A 70 5.62 0.12 -21.96
N SER A 71 5.17 1.22 -22.56
CA SER A 71 3.77 1.66 -22.45
C SER A 71 2.80 0.66 -23.06
N CYS A 72 3.15 0.04 -24.19
CA CYS A 72 2.35 -1.03 -24.79
C CYS A 72 2.38 -2.31 -23.96
N GLN A 73 3.56 -2.72 -23.48
CA GLN A 73 3.72 -3.89 -22.61
C GLN A 73 2.91 -3.76 -21.32
N LEU A 74 2.96 -2.60 -20.66
CA LEU A 74 2.21 -2.33 -19.44
C LEU A 74 0.69 -2.33 -19.68
N ARG A 75 0.21 -1.77 -20.80
CA ARG A 75 -1.22 -1.83 -21.15
C ARG A 75 -1.68 -3.28 -21.39
N TRP A 76 -0.87 -4.06 -22.09
CA TRP A 76 -1.17 -5.47 -22.34
C TRP A 76 -1.17 -6.29 -21.03
N ALA A 77 -0.18 -6.08 -20.17
CA ALA A 77 -0.11 -6.72 -18.87
C ALA A 77 -1.27 -6.30 -17.95
N HIS A 78 -1.72 -5.04 -18.03
CA HIS A 78 -2.90 -4.56 -17.33
C HIS A 78 -4.18 -5.27 -17.78
N ALA A 79 -4.34 -5.51 -19.09
CA ALA A 79 -5.47 -6.29 -19.62
C ALA A 79 -5.46 -7.75 -19.14
N GLN A 80 -4.28 -8.35 -18.99
CA GLN A 80 -4.11 -9.72 -18.51
C GLN A 80 -4.08 -9.86 -16.98
N LEU A 81 -4.21 -8.75 -16.24
CA LEU A 81 -4.09 -8.73 -14.78
C LEU A 81 -5.02 -9.73 -14.08
N ARG A 82 -6.27 -9.84 -14.57
CA ARG A 82 -7.27 -10.76 -14.02
C ARG A 82 -6.92 -12.24 -14.24
N ARG A 83 -6.19 -12.55 -15.32
CA ARG A 83 -5.84 -13.93 -15.70
C ARG A 83 -4.50 -14.36 -15.10
N HIS A 84 -3.51 -13.48 -15.15
CA HIS A 84 -2.14 -13.79 -14.76
C HIS A 84 -1.51 -12.64 -13.95
N PRO A 85 -1.93 -12.45 -12.70
CA PRO A 85 -1.42 -11.35 -11.88
C PRO A 85 0.09 -11.48 -11.59
N ALA A 86 0.62 -12.70 -11.44
CA ALA A 86 2.07 -12.92 -11.27
C ALA A 86 2.91 -12.47 -12.48
N ARG A 87 2.40 -12.65 -13.71
CA ARG A 87 3.08 -12.16 -14.93
C ARG A 87 3.05 -10.63 -14.98
N ALA A 88 1.96 -10.01 -14.54
CA ALA A 88 1.87 -8.56 -14.47
C ALA A 88 2.91 -7.95 -13.51
N VAL A 89 3.19 -8.62 -12.38
CA VAL A 89 4.28 -8.23 -11.47
C VAL A 89 5.64 -8.30 -12.19
N ALA A 90 5.94 -9.41 -12.86
CA ALA A 90 7.22 -9.58 -13.56
C ALA A 90 7.43 -8.54 -14.67
N VAL A 91 6.37 -8.23 -15.44
CA VAL A 91 6.42 -7.16 -16.47
C VAL A 91 6.62 -5.80 -15.82
N ALA A 92 5.92 -5.50 -14.72
CA ALA A 92 6.11 -4.25 -14.00
C ALA A 92 7.56 -4.12 -13.50
N ASP A 93 8.12 -5.17 -12.88
CA ASP A 93 9.50 -5.16 -12.39
C ASP A 93 10.52 -4.97 -13.53
N GLN A 94 10.31 -5.58 -14.70
CA GLN A 94 11.16 -5.39 -15.87
C GLN A 94 11.11 -3.94 -16.38
N VAL A 95 9.93 -3.34 -16.46
CA VAL A 95 9.77 -1.95 -16.87
C VAL A 95 10.37 -0.99 -15.84
N LEU A 96 10.30 -1.35 -14.56
CA LEU A 96 10.86 -0.53 -13.48
C LEU A 96 12.40 -0.58 -13.44
N GLN A 97 13.04 -1.60 -14.01
CA GLN A 97 14.49 -1.65 -14.21
C GLN A 97 14.97 -0.58 -15.20
N THR A 98 14.20 -0.29 -16.24
CA THR A 98 14.56 0.68 -17.28
C THR A 98 13.95 2.07 -17.04
N ALA A 99 12.73 2.12 -16.51
CA ALA A 99 11.92 3.31 -16.27
C ALA A 99 11.45 3.37 -14.81
N MET A 100 12.41 3.70 -13.94
CA MET A 100 12.30 3.69 -12.48
C MET A 100 11.06 4.39 -11.89
N ASN A 101 10.73 5.60 -12.37
CA ASN A 101 9.63 6.40 -11.83
C ASN A 101 8.42 6.46 -12.77
N GLN A 102 8.18 5.39 -13.54
CA GLN A 102 6.96 5.35 -14.37
C GLN A 102 5.74 5.02 -13.48
N PRO A 103 4.80 5.96 -13.30
CA PRO A 103 3.64 5.76 -12.42
C PRO A 103 2.71 4.64 -12.92
N MET A 104 2.68 4.39 -14.24
CA MET A 104 1.90 3.30 -14.82
C MET A 104 2.45 1.92 -14.43
N ALA A 105 3.77 1.77 -14.35
CA ALA A 105 4.40 0.51 -13.93
C ALA A 105 4.20 0.28 -12.42
N LEU A 106 4.37 1.33 -11.61
CA LEU A 106 4.08 1.30 -10.17
C LEU A 106 2.61 0.97 -9.87
N GLY A 107 1.68 1.61 -10.59
CA GLY A 107 0.25 1.33 -10.47
C GLY A 107 -0.11 -0.10 -10.89
N LEU A 108 0.50 -0.63 -11.96
CA LEU A 108 0.34 -2.03 -12.35
C LEU A 108 0.84 -2.98 -11.27
N LEU A 109 2.01 -2.69 -10.68
CA LEU A 109 2.58 -3.48 -9.59
C LEU A 109 1.65 -3.50 -8.37
N GLY A 110 1.11 -2.34 -7.96
CA GLY A 110 0.14 -2.25 -6.87
C GLY A 110 -1.15 -3.03 -7.15
N ARG A 111 -1.68 -2.94 -8.37
CA ARG A 111 -2.87 -3.69 -8.80
C ARG A 111 -2.62 -5.21 -8.84
N ALA A 112 -1.45 -5.63 -9.27
CA ALA A 112 -1.08 -7.04 -9.31
C ALA A 112 -0.83 -7.60 -7.90
N ALA A 113 -0.16 -6.83 -7.04
CA ALA A 113 0.07 -7.17 -5.66
C ALA A 113 -1.23 -7.28 -4.85
N THR A 114 -2.19 -6.36 -5.06
CA THR A 114 -3.52 -6.45 -4.44
C THR A 114 -4.27 -7.70 -4.90
N ALA A 115 -4.24 -8.04 -6.19
CA ALA A 115 -4.84 -9.27 -6.71
C ALA A 115 -4.20 -10.54 -6.13
N LEU A 116 -2.92 -10.50 -5.77
CA LEU A 116 -2.18 -11.60 -5.15
C LEU A 116 -2.30 -11.61 -3.61
N GLY A 117 -2.98 -10.64 -3.01
CA GLY A 117 -3.09 -10.52 -1.55
C GLY A 117 -1.82 -10.01 -0.84
N TRP A 118 -0.84 -9.49 -1.58
CA TRP A 118 0.40 -8.95 -1.00
C TRP A 118 0.21 -7.49 -0.55
N SER A 119 -0.62 -7.28 0.46
CA SER A 119 -1.04 -5.96 0.97
C SER A 119 0.14 -5.02 1.23
N THR A 120 1.20 -5.49 1.90
CA THR A 120 2.38 -4.65 2.20
C THR A 120 3.09 -4.18 0.93
N THR A 121 3.25 -5.05 -0.07
CA THR A 121 3.87 -4.67 -1.35
C THR A 121 2.99 -3.75 -2.18
N ALA A 122 1.67 -3.92 -2.10
CA ALA A 122 0.72 -3.04 -2.77
C ALA A 122 0.78 -1.62 -2.20
N ILE A 123 0.79 -1.49 -0.87
CA ILE A 123 0.93 -0.19 -0.17
C ILE A 123 2.22 0.50 -0.64
N PHE A 124 3.36 -0.18 -0.55
CA PHE A 124 4.64 0.39 -0.99
C PHE A 124 4.63 0.83 -2.46
N ALA A 125 4.02 0.05 -3.35
CA ALA A 125 3.93 0.38 -4.77
C ALA A 125 3.09 1.65 -5.01
N TYR A 126 1.93 1.74 -4.36
CA TYR A 126 1.05 2.90 -4.47
C TYR A 126 1.61 4.14 -3.78
N ASP A 127 2.31 3.99 -2.65
CA ASP A 127 3.03 5.09 -2.00
C ASP A 127 4.08 5.68 -2.95
N CYS A 128 4.91 4.83 -3.55
CA CYS A 128 5.90 5.26 -4.54
C CYS A 128 5.24 5.93 -5.76
N ALA A 129 4.07 5.43 -6.17
CA ALA A 129 3.33 6.01 -7.28
C ALA A 129 2.77 7.39 -6.92
N HIS A 130 2.21 7.52 -5.72
CA HIS A 130 1.61 8.75 -5.21
C HIS A 130 2.66 9.84 -4.99
N LEU A 131 3.86 9.49 -4.51
CA LEU A 131 4.99 10.42 -4.45
C LEU A 131 5.38 10.98 -5.84
N ASN A 132 5.28 10.15 -6.89
CA ASN A 132 5.55 10.58 -8.26
C ASN A 132 4.40 11.42 -8.86
N ARG A 133 3.15 11.17 -8.45
CA ARG A 133 1.95 11.90 -8.90
C ARG A 133 1.02 12.22 -7.73
N PRO A 134 1.34 13.24 -6.92
CA PRO A 134 0.57 13.55 -5.72
C PRO A 134 -0.83 14.08 -6.03
N HIS A 135 -1.05 14.64 -7.23
CA HIS A 135 -2.33 15.21 -7.66
C HIS A 135 -3.33 14.18 -8.21
N ASP A 136 -2.91 12.94 -8.41
CA ASP A 136 -3.76 11.90 -9.00
C ASP A 136 -4.69 11.29 -7.92
N ALA A 137 -5.98 11.63 -8.01
CA ALA A 137 -6.99 11.17 -7.06
C ALA A 137 -7.23 9.66 -7.15
N GLU A 138 -7.18 9.06 -8.34
CA GLU A 138 -7.38 7.62 -8.50
C GLU A 138 -6.29 6.83 -7.78
N LEU A 139 -5.06 7.34 -7.85
CA LEU A 139 -3.91 6.71 -7.22
C LEU A 139 -3.96 6.81 -5.70
N ALA A 140 -4.39 7.95 -5.17
CA ALA A 140 -4.60 8.14 -3.74
C ALA A 140 -5.72 7.21 -3.21
N LEU A 141 -6.79 7.01 -3.98
CA LEU A 141 -7.85 6.06 -3.62
C LEU A 141 -7.36 4.61 -3.64
N ALA A 142 -6.58 4.24 -4.66
CA ALA A 142 -5.99 2.91 -4.74
C ALA A 142 -5.04 2.63 -3.54
N LEU A 143 -4.27 3.63 -3.13
CA LEU A 143 -3.43 3.61 -1.94
C LEU A 143 -4.29 3.42 -0.68
N GLY A 144 -5.33 4.22 -0.50
CA GLY A 144 -6.24 4.11 0.66
C GLY A 144 -6.91 2.73 0.76
N HIS A 145 -7.36 2.16 -0.36
CA HIS A 145 -7.91 0.80 -0.39
C HIS A 145 -6.86 -0.27 -0.05
N ALA A 146 -5.62 -0.11 -0.53
CA ALA A 146 -4.52 -1.01 -0.18
C ALA A 146 -4.16 -0.93 1.32
N LEU A 147 -4.21 0.26 1.93
CA LEU A 147 -4.00 0.46 3.36
C LEU A 147 -5.09 -0.22 4.20
N LEU A 148 -6.36 -0.13 3.78
CA LEU A 148 -7.46 -0.85 4.45
C LEU A 148 -7.26 -2.37 4.36
N ALA A 149 -6.86 -2.88 3.19
CA ALA A 149 -6.52 -4.30 3.04
C ALA A 149 -5.32 -4.73 3.90
N GLY A 150 -4.40 -3.80 4.20
CA GLY A 150 -3.28 -3.99 5.12
C GLY A 150 -3.62 -3.75 6.61
N GLN A 151 -4.90 -3.55 6.95
CA GLN A 151 -5.37 -3.22 8.31
C GLN A 151 -4.81 -1.89 8.88
N GLN A 152 -4.34 -0.99 8.01
CA GLN A 152 -3.83 0.32 8.38
C GLN A 152 -4.91 1.38 8.20
N ALA A 153 -5.90 1.40 9.10
CA ALA A 153 -7.08 2.25 8.97
C ALA A 153 -6.81 3.75 9.18
N ALA A 154 -5.93 4.11 10.13
CA ALA A 154 -5.58 5.51 10.41
C ALA A 154 -4.94 6.24 9.23
N PRO A 155 -3.88 5.71 8.57
CA PRO A 155 -3.33 6.36 7.39
C PRO A 155 -4.30 6.33 6.19
N ALA A 156 -5.14 5.31 6.06
CA ALA A 156 -6.16 5.27 5.01
C ALA A 156 -7.16 6.43 5.14
N LEU A 157 -7.54 6.77 6.38
CA LEU A 157 -8.43 7.90 6.67
C LEU A 157 -7.77 9.23 6.27
N GLN A 158 -6.51 9.45 6.65
CA GLN A 158 -5.77 10.67 6.28
C GLN A 158 -5.69 10.84 4.76
N VAL A 159 -5.41 9.76 4.03
CA VAL A 159 -5.37 9.79 2.56
C VAL A 159 -6.74 10.18 1.99
N ALA A 160 -7.83 9.62 2.50
CA ALA A 160 -9.19 9.98 2.08
C ALA A 160 -9.49 11.48 2.30
N GLU A 161 -9.10 12.00 3.46
CA GLU A 161 -9.30 13.41 3.81
C GLU A 161 -8.50 14.35 2.92
N THR A 162 -7.23 14.03 2.63
CA THR A 162 -6.40 14.85 1.72
C THR A 162 -6.99 14.93 0.31
N VAL A 163 -7.62 13.85 -0.17
CA VAL A 163 -8.34 13.85 -1.45
C VAL A 163 -9.59 14.73 -1.39
N LEU A 164 -10.37 14.61 -0.32
CA LEU A 164 -11.60 15.40 -0.12
C LEU A 164 -11.35 16.89 0.08
N GLN A 165 -10.22 17.28 0.67
CA GLN A 165 -9.80 18.67 0.77
C GLN A 165 -9.63 19.31 -0.61
N ARG A 166 -9.18 18.54 -1.60
CA ARG A 166 -9.01 19.00 -2.99
C ARG A 166 -10.28 18.85 -3.80
N GLN A 167 -11.03 17.78 -3.57
CA GLN A 167 -12.22 17.40 -4.32
C GLN A 167 -13.35 16.99 -3.37
N PRO A 168 -14.10 17.96 -2.80
CA PRO A 168 -15.08 17.68 -1.75
C PRO A 168 -16.27 16.81 -2.23
N HIS A 169 -16.60 16.88 -3.52
CA HIS A 169 -17.70 16.11 -4.12
C HIS A 169 -17.28 14.72 -4.64
N HIS A 170 -16.05 14.26 -4.37
CA HIS A 170 -15.57 12.98 -4.89
C HIS A 170 -16.21 11.79 -4.14
N VAL A 171 -17.23 11.19 -4.75
CA VAL A 171 -18.06 10.12 -4.14
C VAL A 171 -17.22 8.95 -3.61
N ALA A 172 -16.27 8.45 -4.39
CA ALA A 172 -15.45 7.31 -3.95
C ALA A 172 -14.53 7.66 -2.77
N ALA A 173 -14.11 8.93 -2.64
CA ALA A 173 -13.26 9.37 -1.52
C ALA A 173 -14.09 9.49 -0.24
N GLN A 174 -15.33 9.95 -0.35
CA GLN A 174 -16.27 9.96 0.78
C GLN A 174 -16.57 8.54 1.27
N HIS A 175 -16.75 7.60 0.34
CA HIS A 175 -16.96 6.20 0.67
C HIS A 175 -15.75 5.59 1.38
N LEU A 176 -14.54 5.81 0.84
CA LEU A 176 -13.29 5.36 1.44
C LEU A 176 -13.11 5.94 2.85
N ARG A 177 -13.38 7.24 3.04
CA ARG A 177 -13.33 7.89 4.36
C ARG A 177 -14.27 7.21 5.37
N ARG A 178 -15.51 6.93 4.97
CA ARG A 178 -16.49 6.25 5.84
C ARG A 178 -16.00 4.86 6.23
N GLN A 179 -15.52 4.08 5.26
CA GLN A 179 -14.96 2.75 5.52
C GLN A 179 -13.75 2.81 6.47
N ALA A 180 -12.83 3.75 6.24
CA ALA A 180 -11.66 3.93 7.09
C ALA A 180 -12.04 4.37 8.51
N ALA A 181 -12.99 5.30 8.66
CA ALA A 181 -13.48 5.73 9.97
C ALA A 181 -14.10 4.58 10.77
N ILE A 182 -14.90 3.73 10.12
CA ILE A 182 -15.45 2.52 10.76
C ILE A 182 -14.31 1.59 11.18
N ALA A 183 -13.34 1.33 10.30
CA ALA A 183 -12.21 0.47 10.60
C ALA A 183 -11.32 1.00 11.74
N VAL A 184 -11.10 2.32 11.82
CA VAL A 184 -10.40 2.96 12.95
C VAL A 184 -11.19 2.77 14.25
N ALA A 185 -12.50 3.02 14.23
CA ALA A 185 -13.33 2.88 15.40
C ALA A 185 -13.39 1.41 15.90
N LEU A 186 -13.44 0.44 14.98
CA LEU A 186 -13.34 -0.99 15.29
C LEU A 186 -11.98 -1.34 15.91
N ALA A 187 -10.88 -0.84 15.34
CA ALA A 187 -9.53 -1.09 15.84
C ALA A 187 -9.27 -0.47 17.23
N GLN A 188 -9.95 0.64 17.56
CA GLN A 188 -9.88 1.28 18.88
C GLN A 188 -10.68 0.55 19.98
N GLY A 189 -11.38 -0.54 19.65
CA GLY A 189 -11.97 -1.45 20.64
C GLY A 189 -13.16 -0.92 21.44
N ASN A 190 -13.62 0.32 21.20
CA ASN A 190 -14.63 0.95 22.04
C ASN A 190 -16.09 0.62 21.67
N TRP A 191 -16.33 -0.36 20.79
CA TRP A 191 -17.67 -0.82 20.44
C TRP A 191 -18.23 -1.87 21.41
N GLU A 192 -17.42 -2.35 22.35
CA GLU A 192 -17.84 -3.18 23.49
C GLU A 192 -17.38 -2.58 24.82
N ALA A 193 -17.73 -1.32 25.09
CA ALA A 193 -18.12 -0.98 26.45
C ALA A 193 -19.63 -1.23 26.55
N PRO A 194 -20.08 -2.44 26.97
CA PRO A 194 -21.47 -2.65 27.35
C PRO A 194 -21.68 -1.97 28.70
N GLY A 195 -21.67 -0.62 28.72
CA GLY A 195 -22.51 0.09 29.66
C GLY A 195 -23.92 -0.29 29.27
N SER A 196 -24.45 -1.30 29.97
CA SER A 196 -25.59 -2.09 29.55
C SER A 196 -26.68 -1.16 29.07
N TYR A 197 -27.36 -1.48 27.97
CA TYR A 197 -28.63 -0.84 27.63
C TYR A 197 -29.57 -0.75 28.86
N ARG A 198 -29.40 -1.68 29.83
CA ARG A 198 -30.04 -1.69 31.16
C ARG A 198 -29.55 -0.61 32.14
N GLU A 199 -28.27 -0.20 32.11
CA GLU A 199 -27.75 0.88 32.96
C GLU A 199 -28.32 2.23 32.54
N LYS A 200 -28.40 2.50 31.22
CA LYS A 200 -29.04 3.71 30.69
C LYS A 200 -30.54 3.79 30.99
N LEU A 201 -31.24 2.65 31.12
CA LEU A 201 -32.63 2.61 31.57
C LEU A 201 -32.77 2.82 33.09
N ARG A 202 -31.77 2.42 33.88
CA ARG A 202 -31.77 2.57 35.35
C ARG A 202 -31.62 4.03 35.76
N ASP A 203 -30.77 4.78 35.06
CA ASP A 203 -30.55 6.21 35.32
C ASP A 203 -31.77 7.08 34.93
N LEU A 204 -32.53 6.68 33.91
CA LEU A 204 -33.79 7.32 33.52
C LEU A 204 -34.95 7.01 34.50
N GLY A 205 -34.94 5.84 35.15
CA GLY A 205 -35.92 5.48 36.18
C GLY A 205 -35.63 6.10 37.55
N ALA A 206 -34.38 6.47 37.84
CA ALA A 206 -33.99 7.05 39.12
C ALA A 206 -34.32 8.55 39.26
N THR A 207 -34.56 9.25 38.15
CA THR A 207 -34.82 10.71 38.15
C THR A 207 -36.28 11.09 38.42
N SER A 208 -37.21 10.13 38.53
CA SER A 208 -38.64 10.42 38.77
C SER A 208 -39.11 10.21 40.22
N ALA A 209 -38.20 9.92 41.16
CA ALA A 209 -38.54 9.73 42.58
C ALA A 209 -38.02 10.89 43.43
N ALA A 210 -38.51 12.11 43.18
CA ALA A 210 -38.48 13.16 44.19
C ALA A 210 -39.42 12.74 45.34
N PRO A 211 -38.96 12.68 46.60
CA PRO A 211 -39.85 12.36 47.71
C PRO A 211 -40.91 13.48 47.86
N PRO A 212 -42.19 13.15 48.13
CA PRO A 212 -43.22 14.16 48.30
C PRO A 212 -42.89 15.06 49.51
N PRO A 213 -43.23 16.37 49.46
CA PRO A 213 -42.95 17.28 50.56
C PRO A 213 -43.69 16.83 51.83
N PRO A 214 -43.08 16.98 53.02
CA PRO A 214 -43.74 16.59 54.26
C PRO A 214 -44.96 17.47 54.51
N LEU A 215 -46.12 16.82 54.68
CA LEU A 215 -47.34 17.47 55.14
C LEU A 215 -47.29 17.63 56.66
N ARG A 216 -46.78 18.78 57.13
CA ARG A 216 -47.32 19.62 58.23
C ARG A 216 -46.30 20.64 58.69
#